data_AF-A0A6N4UMP5-F1
#
_entry.id   AF-A0A6N4UMP5-F1
#
_cell.length_a   1.000
_cell.length_b   1.000
_cell.length_c   1.000
_cell.angle_alpha   90.00
_cell.angle_beta   90.00
_cell.angle_gamma   90.00
#
_symmetry.space_group_name_H-M   'P 1'
#
loop_
_entity.id
_entity.type
_entity.pdbx_description
1 polymer ?
#
loop_
_entity_poly.entity_id
_entity_poly.type
_entity_poly.pdbx_seq_one_letter_code
_entity_poly.pdbx_strand_id
1 'polypeptide(L)'
;MTNETLVSYLQRLTDGNLLRPQWLTGLSHQLHFGATLAHLTGLSERHLASALPELRSTATVEKWPHLIGQVSACAGTRPACTHCAAARTGDRTTLVTVFACHQQLICHTHRRWIGSPDLKCTPTAQFSLHNCPDIVTANLQHQRLIKQWGRGPVRASFVAAVRCLSLWARWPVVMRAPDISTRWARLGVTQQAQPLGPAEVAAWYPNAVAVTQIILSHRRHVITAELTQPRIVASALAQLHEAIAGLSPGGAADPFRQAIFAELLEPGCEAEGQPPLAPDDFRPHRPHSGNLSLARPNPH
;
A
#
# COMPACT_ATOMS: atom_id res chain seq x y z
N MET A 1 -9.32 -11.34 14.05
CA MET A 1 -9.41 -10.81 12.66
C MET A 1 -8.24 -11.38 11.85
N THR A 2 -8.11 -11.11 10.55
CA THR A 2 -6.88 -11.45 9.81
C THR A 2 -5.82 -10.37 10.05
N ASN A 3 -4.57 -10.79 10.28
CA ASN A 3 -3.41 -9.92 10.51
C ASN A 3 -3.54 -9.01 11.74
N GLU A 4 -4.31 -9.41 12.75
CA GLU A 4 -4.41 -8.70 14.02
C GLU A 4 -3.07 -8.77 14.77
N THR A 5 -2.69 -7.71 15.47
CA THR A 5 -1.49 -7.77 16.33
C THR A 5 -1.78 -8.65 17.53
N LEU A 6 -0.77 -9.37 18.02
CA LEU A 6 -0.89 -10.26 19.16
C LEU A 6 -1.36 -9.48 20.38
N VAL A 7 -0.80 -8.29 20.60
CA VAL A 7 -1.22 -7.39 21.69
C VAL A 7 -2.72 -7.05 21.59
N SER A 8 -3.20 -6.66 20.41
CA SER A 8 -4.62 -6.36 20.19
C SER A 8 -5.49 -7.58 20.45
N TYR A 9 -5.09 -8.75 19.93
CA TYR A 9 -5.83 -9.99 20.08
C TYR A 9 -5.92 -10.44 21.55
N LEU A 10 -4.81 -10.42 22.28
CA LEU A 10 -4.74 -10.83 23.68
C LEU A 10 -5.49 -9.87 24.60
N GLN A 11 -5.45 -8.56 24.32
CA GLN A 11 -6.25 -7.58 25.06
C GLN A 11 -7.74 -7.91 24.91
N ARG A 12 -8.21 -8.11 23.67
CA ARG A 12 -9.60 -8.46 23.37
C ARG A 12 -10.04 -9.78 24.03
N LEU A 13 -9.15 -10.77 24.04
CA LEU A 13 -9.40 -12.06 24.68
C LEU A 13 -9.45 -11.92 26.22
N THR A 14 -8.58 -11.09 26.79
CA THR A 14 -8.58 -10.75 28.23
C THR A 14 -9.89 -10.09 28.63
N ASP A 15 -10.28 -9.04 27.90
CA ASP A 15 -11.49 -8.25 28.17
C ASP A 15 -12.76 -9.10 28.00
N GLY A 16 -12.83 -9.90 26.92
CA GLY A 16 -13.98 -10.76 26.64
C GLY A 16 -14.17 -11.90 27.64
N ASN A 17 -13.14 -12.29 28.39
CA ASN A 17 -13.19 -13.32 29.42
C ASN A 17 -13.11 -12.74 30.85
N LEU A 18 -13.21 -11.42 31.00
CA LEU A 18 -13.13 -10.72 32.30
C LEU A 18 -11.87 -11.08 33.10
N LEU A 19 -10.77 -11.32 32.39
CA LEU A 19 -9.48 -11.64 33.00
C LEU A 19 -8.79 -10.36 33.49
N ARG A 20 -7.80 -10.51 34.38
CA ARG A 20 -7.00 -9.38 34.84
C ARG A 20 -6.30 -8.70 33.65
N PRO A 21 -6.35 -7.36 33.53
CA PRO A 21 -5.69 -6.64 32.45
C PRO A 21 -4.22 -7.05 32.30
N GLN A 22 -3.76 -7.17 31.06
CA GLN A 22 -2.38 -7.55 30.68
C GLN A 22 -1.92 -8.95 31.09
N TRP A 23 -2.78 -9.78 31.72
CA TRP A 23 -2.39 -11.10 32.19
C TRP A 23 -1.91 -12.00 31.04
N LEU A 24 -2.70 -12.12 29.96
CA LEU A 24 -2.31 -12.90 28.79
C LEU A 24 -1.10 -12.31 28.04
N THR A 25 -0.98 -10.99 28.01
CA THR A 25 0.18 -10.30 27.41
C THR A 25 1.46 -10.61 28.19
N GLY A 26 1.40 -10.68 29.52
CA GLY A 26 2.56 -11.10 30.34
C GLY A 26 3.02 -12.53 30.06
N LEU A 27 2.11 -13.41 29.63
CA LEU A 27 2.41 -14.80 29.28
C LEU A 27 2.92 -14.98 27.85
N SER A 28 2.82 -13.96 26.98
CA SER A 28 3.19 -14.12 25.56
C SER A 28 4.68 -14.36 25.32
N HIS A 29 5.52 -14.12 26.33
CA HIS A 29 6.96 -14.38 26.28
C HIS A 29 7.35 -15.84 26.57
N GLN A 30 6.39 -16.69 26.96
CA GLN A 30 6.68 -18.09 27.27
C GLN A 30 7.00 -18.90 26.01
N LEU A 31 7.93 -19.85 26.15
CA LEU A 31 8.15 -20.88 25.13
C LEU A 31 6.84 -21.63 24.87
N HIS A 32 6.55 -21.92 23.60
CA HIS A 32 5.32 -22.59 23.15
C HIS A 32 4.01 -21.82 23.39
N PHE A 33 4.06 -20.52 23.66
CA PHE A 33 2.85 -19.71 23.87
C PHE A 33 1.79 -19.88 22.78
N GLY A 34 2.19 -19.98 21.51
CA GLY A 34 1.25 -20.22 20.40
C GLY A 34 0.44 -21.53 20.52
N ALA A 35 1.07 -22.61 20.97
CA ALA A 35 0.40 -23.90 21.18
C ALA A 35 -0.52 -23.84 22.41
N THR A 36 -0.08 -23.19 23.49
CA THR A 36 -0.92 -22.93 24.66
C THR A 36 -2.14 -22.09 24.29
N LEU A 37 -1.96 -21.04 23.48
CA LEU A 37 -3.04 -20.19 23.01
C LEU A 37 -4.04 -20.96 22.15
N ALA A 38 -3.56 -21.86 21.27
CA ALA A 38 -4.40 -22.75 20.49
C ALA A 38 -5.28 -23.62 21.39
N HIS A 39 -4.68 -24.25 22.40
CA HIS A 39 -5.38 -25.08 23.36
C HIS A 39 -6.44 -24.28 24.16
N LEU A 40 -6.07 -23.11 24.69
CA LEU A 40 -6.95 -22.27 25.50
C LEU A 40 -8.12 -21.67 24.70
N THR A 41 -7.92 -21.36 23.43
CA THR A 41 -8.94 -20.75 22.57
C THR A 41 -9.76 -21.77 21.78
N GLY A 42 -9.36 -23.04 21.78
CA GLY A 42 -9.95 -24.08 20.92
C GLY A 42 -9.67 -23.87 19.42
N LEU A 43 -8.83 -22.90 19.05
CA LEU A 43 -8.46 -22.64 17.67
C LEU A 43 -7.26 -23.50 17.27
N SER A 44 -7.22 -23.94 16.01
CA SER A 44 -6.04 -24.62 15.50
C SER A 44 -4.84 -23.68 15.38
N GLU A 45 -3.62 -24.20 15.55
CA GLU A 45 -2.39 -23.44 15.31
C GLU A 45 -2.36 -22.81 13.90
N ARG A 46 -2.88 -23.53 12.90
CA ARG A 46 -2.99 -23.02 11.52
C ARG A 46 -3.86 -21.76 11.45
N HIS A 47 -4.96 -21.75 12.19
CA HIS A 47 -5.85 -20.59 12.24
C HIS A 47 -5.16 -19.42 12.93
N LEU A 48 -4.53 -19.65 14.08
CA LEU A 48 -3.79 -18.61 14.81
C LEU A 48 -2.64 -18.04 14.00
N ALA A 49 -1.82 -18.87 13.35
CA ALA A 49 -0.76 -18.40 12.47
C ALA A 49 -1.32 -17.60 11.28
N SER A 50 -2.46 -17.99 10.71
CA SER A 50 -3.08 -17.21 9.63
C SER A 50 -3.59 -15.85 10.13
N ALA A 51 -4.08 -15.78 11.38
CA ALA A 51 -4.65 -14.57 11.98
C ALA A 51 -3.60 -13.62 12.58
N LEU A 52 -2.51 -14.14 13.14
CA LEU A 52 -1.54 -13.44 13.99
C LEU A 52 -0.12 -13.59 13.42
N PRO A 53 0.39 -12.58 12.70
CA PRO A 53 1.71 -12.65 12.08
C PRO A 53 2.86 -12.89 13.06
N GLU A 54 2.79 -12.37 14.29
CA GLU A 54 3.85 -12.56 15.29
C GLU A 54 4.01 -14.00 15.78
N LEU A 55 3.02 -14.87 15.55
CA LEU A 55 3.12 -16.29 15.91
C LEU A 55 3.81 -17.14 14.82
N ARG A 56 4.20 -16.53 13.70
CA ARG A 56 4.83 -17.23 12.59
C ARG A 56 6.35 -17.25 12.76
N SER A 57 6.94 -18.41 12.52
CA SER A 57 8.38 -18.58 12.30
C SER A 57 8.67 -19.02 10.87
N THR A 58 9.94 -19.13 10.50
CA THR A 58 10.35 -19.72 9.21
C THR A 58 9.77 -21.13 9.04
N ALA A 59 9.87 -21.97 10.06
CA ALA A 59 9.26 -23.31 10.08
C ALA A 59 7.72 -23.27 9.93
N THR A 60 7.07 -22.23 10.45
CA THR A 60 5.61 -22.04 10.26
C THR A 60 5.26 -21.79 8.79
N VAL A 61 6.04 -20.94 8.11
CA VAL A 61 5.82 -20.61 6.69
C VAL A 61 6.14 -21.81 5.80
N GLU A 62 7.19 -22.58 6.12
CA GLU A 62 7.51 -23.85 5.44
C GLU A 62 6.38 -24.89 5.60
N LYS A 63 5.84 -25.03 6.82
CA LYS A 63 4.70 -25.92 7.10
C LYS A 63 3.43 -25.48 6.38
N TRP A 64 3.22 -24.17 6.19
CA TRP A 64 2.03 -23.58 5.60
C TRP A 64 2.35 -22.57 4.48
N PRO A 65 2.65 -23.05 3.26
CA PRO A 65 3.07 -22.19 2.14
C PRO A 65 2.04 -21.14 1.71
N HIS A 66 0.76 -21.29 2.05
CA HIS A 66 -0.28 -20.28 1.78
C HIS A 66 -0.05 -18.95 2.53
N LEU A 67 0.84 -18.94 3.53
CA LEU A 67 1.27 -17.74 4.24
C LEU A 67 2.24 -16.88 3.42
N ILE A 68 2.90 -17.44 2.39
CA ILE A 68 3.82 -16.68 1.52
C ILE A 68 3.04 -15.54 0.84
N GLY A 69 3.61 -14.34 0.88
CA GLY A 69 2.99 -13.12 0.36
C GLY A 69 1.91 -12.51 1.25
N GLN A 70 1.53 -13.14 2.36
CA GLN A 70 0.66 -12.53 3.39
C GLN A 70 1.44 -11.49 4.18
N VAL A 71 0.71 -10.59 4.86
CA VAL A 71 1.31 -9.52 5.68
C VAL A 71 2.16 -10.11 6.80
N SER A 72 3.41 -9.67 6.95
CA SER A 72 4.33 -10.13 7.99
C SER A 72 4.26 -9.27 9.27
N ALA A 73 4.87 -9.77 10.35
CA ALA A 73 5.05 -9.00 11.59
C ALA A 73 6.04 -7.83 11.44
N CYS A 74 6.82 -7.79 10.35
CA CYS A 74 7.72 -6.67 10.03
C CYS A 74 7.00 -5.51 9.32
N ALA A 75 5.75 -5.71 8.90
CA ALA A 75 4.93 -4.65 8.34
C ALA A 75 4.60 -3.60 9.40
N GLY A 76 4.23 -2.40 8.96
CA GLY A 76 3.70 -1.40 9.90
C GLY A 76 2.30 -1.78 10.40
N THR A 77 1.86 -1.10 11.46
CA THR A 77 0.53 -1.32 12.05
C THR A 77 -0.40 -0.15 11.80
N ARG A 78 -1.70 -0.43 11.77
CA ARG A 78 -2.76 0.59 11.75
C ARG A 78 -4.05 0.07 12.38
N PRO A 79 -5.02 0.93 12.71
CA PRO A 79 -6.35 0.48 13.09
C PRO A 79 -7.00 -0.34 11.97
N ALA A 80 -7.74 -1.38 12.34
CA ALA A 80 -8.59 -2.12 11.43
C ALA A 80 -9.71 -1.24 10.87
N CYS A 81 -10.36 -1.69 9.79
CA CYS A 81 -11.61 -1.08 9.36
C CYS A 81 -12.64 -1.17 10.50
N THR A 82 -13.20 -0.04 10.93
CA THR A 82 -14.16 0.04 12.04
C THR A 82 -15.39 -0.83 11.83
N HIS A 83 -15.84 -0.99 10.58
CA HIS A 83 -16.95 -1.88 10.24
C HIS A 83 -16.56 -3.37 10.32
N CYS A 84 -15.34 -3.73 9.87
CA CYS A 84 -14.85 -5.10 10.01
C CYS A 84 -14.64 -5.47 11.48
N ALA A 85 -14.10 -4.54 12.28
CA ALA A 85 -13.92 -4.71 13.71
C ALA A 85 -15.28 -4.93 14.38
N ALA A 86 -16.24 -4.02 14.16
CA ALA A 86 -17.58 -4.11 14.72
C ALA A 86 -18.31 -5.41 14.36
N ALA A 87 -18.21 -5.86 13.11
CA ALA A 87 -18.81 -7.14 12.69
C ALA A 87 -18.19 -8.36 13.39
N ARG A 88 -16.98 -8.23 13.96
CA ARG A 88 -16.26 -9.31 14.65
C ARG A 88 -16.28 -9.20 16.17
N THR A 89 -16.48 -8.00 16.72
CA THR A 89 -16.50 -7.72 18.16
C THR A 89 -17.92 -7.51 18.69
N GLY A 90 -18.88 -7.20 17.83
CA GLY A 90 -20.19 -6.68 18.22
C GLY A 90 -20.19 -5.20 18.58
N ASP A 91 -19.03 -4.51 18.56
CA ASP A 91 -18.89 -3.12 18.98
C ASP A 91 -17.99 -2.29 18.05
N ARG A 92 -18.47 -1.11 17.66
CA ARG A 92 -17.77 -0.14 16.81
C ARG A 92 -16.67 0.64 17.53
N THR A 93 -16.69 0.69 18.86
CA THR A 93 -15.70 1.43 19.64
C THR A 93 -14.45 0.61 19.93
N THR A 94 -14.56 -0.71 19.85
CA THR A 94 -13.44 -1.63 20.05
C THR A 94 -12.34 -1.36 19.03
N LEU A 95 -11.19 -0.92 19.52
CA LEU A 95 -10.01 -0.67 18.71
C LEU A 95 -9.27 -1.99 18.44
N VAL A 96 -9.26 -2.41 17.18
CA VAL A 96 -8.47 -3.55 16.73
C VAL A 96 -7.29 -3.04 15.92
N THR A 97 -6.07 -3.40 16.32
CA THR A 97 -4.85 -3.03 15.59
C THR A 97 -4.41 -4.20 14.72
N VAL A 98 -4.06 -3.92 13.46
CA VAL A 98 -3.63 -4.93 12.50
C VAL A 98 -2.31 -4.53 11.85
N PHE A 99 -1.51 -5.52 11.47
CA PHE A 99 -0.44 -5.31 10.51
C PHE A 99 -1.04 -5.05 9.13
N ALA A 100 -0.41 -4.13 8.39
CA ALA A 100 -0.83 -3.80 7.05
C ALA A 100 0.38 -3.41 6.18
N CYS A 101 0.39 -3.85 4.93
CA CYS A 101 1.34 -3.35 3.95
C CYS A 101 0.92 -1.97 3.41
N HIS A 102 1.86 -1.23 2.82
CA HIS A 102 1.64 0.11 2.27
C HIS A 102 0.44 0.24 1.30
N GLN A 103 0.12 -0.78 0.51
CA GLN A 103 -1.01 -0.76 -0.45
C GLN A 103 -2.38 -1.01 0.19
N GLN A 104 -2.45 -1.47 1.46
CA GLN A 104 -3.71 -1.85 2.12
C GLN A 104 -4.44 -0.64 2.76
N LEU A 105 -4.63 0.40 1.94
CA LEU A 105 -5.22 1.70 2.28
C LEU A 105 -6.75 1.70 2.30
N ILE A 106 -7.36 0.70 1.66
CA ILE A 106 -8.80 0.61 1.42
C ILE A 106 -9.33 -0.71 1.97
N CYS A 107 -10.42 -0.64 2.73
CA CYS A 107 -11.25 -1.81 3.00
C CYS A 107 -12.15 -2.06 1.79
N HIS A 108 -11.84 -3.05 0.97
CA HIS A 108 -12.64 -3.36 -0.23
C HIS A 108 -14.06 -3.86 0.10
N THR A 109 -14.22 -4.63 1.18
CA THR A 109 -15.53 -5.13 1.64
C THR A 109 -16.50 -3.99 1.97
N HIS A 110 -16.03 -2.96 2.67
CA HIS A 110 -16.87 -1.83 3.09
C HIS A 110 -16.69 -0.58 2.21
N ARG A 111 -15.79 -0.65 1.21
CA ARG A 111 -15.34 0.48 0.38
C ARG A 111 -15.01 1.73 1.20
N ARG A 112 -14.11 1.59 2.18
CA ARG A 112 -13.71 2.69 3.06
C ARG A 112 -12.22 2.97 2.97
N TRP A 113 -11.85 4.24 3.07
CA TRP A 113 -10.48 4.63 3.34
C TRP A 113 -10.14 4.33 4.80
N ILE A 114 -9.05 3.57 5.00
CA ILE A 114 -8.59 3.11 6.32
C ILE A 114 -7.13 3.46 6.58
N GLY A 115 -6.46 4.09 5.61
CA GLY A 115 -5.04 4.44 5.69
C GLY A 115 -4.10 3.24 5.66
N SER A 116 -2.81 3.54 5.75
CA SER A 116 -1.72 2.58 5.87
C SER A 116 -0.79 3.04 7.00
N PRO A 117 0.25 2.26 7.35
CA PRO A 117 1.23 2.71 8.33
C PRO A 117 1.92 4.02 7.91
N ASP A 118 2.19 4.18 6.60
CA ASP A 118 2.83 5.37 6.04
C ASP A 118 1.84 6.54 5.84
N LEU A 119 0.56 6.23 5.57
CA LEU A 119 -0.52 7.20 5.38
C LEU A 119 -1.58 7.03 6.49
N LYS A 120 -1.27 7.58 7.67
CA LYS A 120 -2.04 7.35 8.89
C LYS A 120 -3.50 7.80 8.77
N CYS A 121 -4.40 6.98 9.30
CA CYS A 121 -5.82 7.28 9.42
C CYS A 121 -6.31 6.73 10.76
N THR A 122 -6.86 7.61 11.59
CA THR A 122 -7.44 7.20 12.88
C THR A 122 -8.77 6.48 12.66
N PRO A 123 -9.25 5.67 13.62
CA PRO A 123 -10.55 4.99 13.49
C PRO A 123 -11.71 5.96 13.21
N THR A 124 -11.69 7.14 13.83
CA THR A 124 -12.71 8.19 13.66
C THR A 124 -12.59 8.94 12.34
N ALA A 125 -11.42 8.92 11.69
CA ALA A 125 -11.18 9.56 10.41
C ALA A 125 -11.36 8.62 9.22
N GLN A 126 -11.80 7.37 9.41
CA GLN A 126 -12.14 6.48 8.30
C GLN A 126 -13.44 6.94 7.64
N PHE A 127 -13.51 6.97 6.31
CA PHE A 127 -14.69 7.42 5.58
C PHE A 127 -15.02 6.53 4.38
N SER A 128 -16.25 6.66 3.87
CA SER A 128 -16.75 5.92 2.72
C SER A 128 -16.15 6.44 1.41
N LEU A 129 -15.80 5.54 0.51
CA LEU A 129 -15.33 5.82 -0.84
C LEU A 129 -16.41 5.56 -1.90
N HIS A 130 -17.68 5.43 -1.50
CA HIS A 130 -18.77 5.12 -2.43
C HIS A 130 -18.84 6.10 -3.61
N ASN A 131 -18.61 7.39 -3.35
CA ASN A 131 -18.64 8.46 -4.36
C ASN A 131 -17.31 8.66 -5.11
N CYS A 132 -16.28 7.86 -4.80
CA CYS A 132 -14.93 7.98 -5.36
C CYS A 132 -14.42 6.62 -5.87
N PRO A 133 -15.06 6.02 -6.89
CA PRO A 133 -14.68 4.72 -7.42
C PRO A 133 -13.27 4.72 -8.05
N ASP A 134 -12.80 5.87 -8.51
CA ASP A 134 -11.46 6.09 -9.05
C ASP A 134 -10.35 5.82 -8.02
N ILE A 135 -10.58 6.14 -6.74
CA ILE A 135 -9.64 5.82 -5.64
C ILE A 135 -9.52 4.29 -5.46
N VAL A 136 -10.63 3.57 -5.58
CA VAL A 136 -10.65 2.09 -5.51
C VAL A 136 -9.93 1.49 -6.72
N THR A 137 -10.18 2.01 -7.92
CA THR A 137 -9.50 1.59 -9.16
C THR A 137 -7.99 1.81 -9.07
N ALA A 138 -7.54 2.96 -8.56
CA ALA A 138 -6.13 3.23 -8.33
C ALA A 138 -5.50 2.23 -7.34
N ASN A 139 -6.24 1.79 -6.31
CA ASN A 139 -5.73 0.77 -5.39
C ASN A 139 -5.55 -0.59 -6.06
N LEU A 140 -6.46 -0.97 -6.97
CA LEU A 140 -6.31 -2.18 -7.77
C LEU A 140 -5.10 -2.07 -8.72
N GLN A 141 -4.87 -0.90 -9.31
CA GLN A 141 -3.68 -0.63 -10.11
C GLN A 141 -2.40 -0.75 -9.28
N HIS A 142 -2.38 -0.20 -8.06
CA HIS A 142 -1.26 -0.34 -7.14
C HIS A 142 -0.96 -1.82 -6.84
N GLN A 143 -1.99 -2.64 -6.60
CA GLN A 143 -1.81 -4.08 -6.42
C GLN A 143 -1.26 -4.78 -7.67
N ARG A 144 -1.67 -4.35 -8.87
CA ARG A 144 -1.11 -4.86 -10.13
C ARG A 144 0.36 -4.48 -10.29
N LEU A 145 0.75 -3.26 -9.93
CA LEU A 145 2.16 -2.84 -9.93
C LEU A 145 2.99 -3.76 -9.03
N ILE A 146 2.50 -4.13 -7.83
CA ILE A 146 3.19 -5.08 -6.94
C ILE A 146 3.35 -6.46 -7.59
N LYS A 147 2.33 -6.94 -8.30
CA LYS A 147 2.43 -8.22 -9.02
C LYS A 147 3.44 -8.18 -10.16
N GLN A 148 3.59 -7.03 -10.82
CA GLN A 148 4.45 -6.86 -11.98
C GLN A 148 5.91 -6.54 -11.60
N TRP A 149 6.11 -5.70 -10.57
CA TRP A 149 7.40 -5.13 -10.22
C TRP A 149 7.93 -5.59 -8.86
N GLY A 150 7.17 -6.42 -8.14
CA GLY A 150 7.51 -6.82 -6.78
C GLY A 150 7.15 -5.76 -5.75
N ARG A 151 7.15 -6.18 -4.48
CA ARG A 151 6.69 -5.33 -3.37
C ARG A 151 7.70 -4.26 -2.97
N GLY A 152 8.98 -4.60 -2.88
CA GLY A 152 10.07 -3.70 -2.47
C GLY A 152 10.20 -2.48 -3.38
N PRO A 153 10.45 -2.66 -4.69
CA PRO A 153 10.57 -1.56 -5.65
C PRO A 153 9.34 -0.66 -5.70
N VAL A 154 8.14 -1.25 -5.66
CA VAL A 154 6.87 -0.50 -5.69
C VAL A 154 6.69 0.30 -4.42
N ARG A 155 6.98 -0.29 -3.25
CA ARG A 155 6.91 0.43 -1.97
C ARG A 155 7.84 1.63 -1.95
N ALA A 156 9.11 1.42 -2.32
CA ALA A 156 10.10 2.49 -2.35
C ALA A 156 9.68 3.64 -3.28
N SER A 157 9.21 3.29 -4.49
CA SER A 157 8.72 4.28 -5.47
C SER A 157 7.42 4.96 -5.01
N PHE A 158 6.53 4.24 -4.32
CA PHE A 158 5.29 4.81 -3.76
C PHE A 158 5.56 5.76 -2.60
N VAL A 159 6.48 5.42 -1.69
CA VAL A 159 6.91 6.34 -0.62
C VAL A 159 7.51 7.61 -1.22
N ALA A 160 8.32 7.49 -2.27
CA ALA A 160 8.87 8.64 -2.98
C ALA A 160 7.79 9.48 -3.66
N ALA A 161 6.82 8.85 -4.33
CA ALA A 161 5.66 9.53 -4.93
C ALA A 161 4.82 10.27 -3.89
N VAL A 162 4.51 9.63 -2.75
CA VAL A 162 3.81 10.23 -1.62
C VAL A 162 4.56 11.45 -1.08
N ARG A 163 5.90 11.37 -0.96
CA ARG A 163 6.72 12.50 -0.52
C ARG A 163 6.62 13.67 -1.50
N CYS A 164 6.70 13.39 -2.80
CA CYS A 164 6.53 14.42 -3.84
C CYS A 164 5.15 15.09 -3.72
N LEU A 165 4.07 14.30 -3.70
CA LEU A 165 2.71 14.81 -3.61
C LEU A 165 2.45 15.56 -2.30
N SER A 166 3.03 15.13 -1.18
CA SER A 166 2.89 15.86 0.08
C SER A 166 3.54 17.24 0.04
N LEU A 167 4.66 17.38 -0.67
CA LEU A 167 5.33 18.68 -0.89
C LEU A 167 4.56 19.55 -1.87
N TRP A 168 3.96 18.94 -2.90
CA TRP A 168 3.24 19.67 -3.94
C TRP A 168 1.75 19.88 -3.64
N ALA A 169 1.18 19.27 -2.60
CA ALA A 169 -0.25 19.26 -2.31
C ALA A 169 -0.87 20.67 -2.23
N ARG A 170 -0.06 21.66 -1.81
CA ARG A 170 -0.47 23.07 -1.69
C ARG A 170 -0.03 23.95 -2.86
N TRP A 171 0.65 23.40 -3.86
CA TRP A 171 1.00 24.16 -5.05
C TRP A 171 -0.28 24.51 -5.80
N PRO A 172 -0.45 25.76 -6.26
CA PRO A 172 -1.68 26.19 -6.94
C PRO A 172 -2.02 25.33 -8.16
N VAL A 173 -1.03 24.78 -8.85
CA VAL A 173 -1.23 23.87 -9.99
C VAL A 173 -1.85 22.54 -9.58
N VAL A 174 -1.41 21.95 -8.47
CA VAL A 174 -1.96 20.68 -7.96
C VAL A 174 -3.36 20.87 -7.38
N MET A 175 -3.56 21.95 -6.61
CA MET A 175 -4.88 22.26 -6.05
C MET A 175 -5.93 22.55 -7.13
N ARG A 176 -5.52 23.10 -8.27
CA ARG A 176 -6.41 23.37 -9.41
C ARG A 176 -6.50 22.23 -10.42
N ALA A 177 -5.76 21.13 -10.23
CA ALA A 177 -5.85 19.99 -11.11
C ALA A 177 -7.31 19.44 -11.09
N PRO A 178 -7.98 19.32 -12.25
CA PRO A 178 -9.41 18.97 -12.30
C PRO A 178 -9.74 17.66 -11.58
N ASP A 179 -8.89 16.64 -11.72
CA ASP A 179 -9.14 15.34 -11.11
C ASP A 179 -9.02 15.37 -9.58
N ILE A 180 -8.02 16.09 -9.05
CA ILE A 180 -7.80 16.22 -7.61
C ILE A 180 -8.90 17.06 -6.98
N SER A 181 -9.21 18.21 -7.58
CA SER A 181 -10.27 19.11 -7.11
C SER A 181 -11.65 18.45 -7.13
N THR A 182 -11.96 17.65 -8.15
CA THR A 182 -13.19 16.87 -8.23
C THR A 182 -13.28 15.85 -7.09
N ARG A 183 -12.20 15.13 -6.79
CA ARG A 183 -12.14 14.22 -5.64
C ARG A 183 -12.22 14.95 -4.31
N TRP A 184 -11.59 16.11 -4.15
CA TRP A 184 -11.72 16.97 -2.97
C TRP A 184 -13.18 17.34 -2.70
N ALA A 185 -13.89 17.79 -3.73
CA ALA A 185 -15.30 18.13 -3.61
C ALA A 185 -16.15 16.91 -3.19
N ARG A 186 -15.94 15.74 -3.81
CA ARG A 186 -16.67 14.50 -3.46
C ARG A 186 -16.38 13.98 -2.06
N LEU A 187 -15.17 14.24 -1.55
CA LEU A 187 -14.74 13.85 -0.20
C LEU A 187 -15.01 14.95 0.85
N GLY A 188 -15.58 16.09 0.46
CA GLY A 188 -15.86 17.20 1.36
C GLY A 188 -14.61 17.87 1.94
N VAL A 189 -13.49 17.84 1.22
CA VAL A 189 -12.26 18.53 1.64
C VAL A 189 -12.46 20.03 1.49
N THR A 190 -12.45 20.76 2.60
CA THR A 190 -12.57 22.22 2.63
C THR A 190 -11.21 22.89 2.76
N GLN A 191 -11.13 24.19 2.49
CA GLN A 191 -9.89 24.97 2.70
C GLN A 191 -9.45 25.01 4.18
N GLN A 192 -10.37 24.75 5.11
CA GLN A 192 -10.11 24.69 6.55
C GLN A 192 -9.67 23.29 7.01
N ALA A 193 -9.71 22.28 6.14
CA ALA A 193 -9.32 20.93 6.50
C ALA A 193 -7.83 20.88 6.89
N GLN A 194 -7.51 20.01 7.84
CA GLN A 194 -6.13 19.77 8.26
C GLN A 194 -5.28 19.38 7.05
N PRO A 195 -4.13 20.06 6.81
CA PRO A 195 -3.22 19.70 5.73
C PRO A 195 -2.77 18.25 5.82
N LEU A 196 -2.82 17.57 4.68
CA LEU A 196 -2.46 16.16 4.54
C LEU A 196 -3.35 15.24 5.42
N GLY A 197 -4.56 15.69 5.74
CA GLY A 197 -5.57 14.86 6.40
C GLY A 197 -6.00 13.69 5.51
N PRO A 198 -6.62 12.62 6.08
CA PRO A 198 -6.93 11.40 5.34
C PRO A 198 -7.76 11.61 4.06
N ALA A 199 -8.71 12.56 4.06
CA ALA A 199 -9.52 12.87 2.88
C ALA A 199 -8.72 13.57 1.78
N GLU A 200 -7.82 14.49 2.14
CA GLU A 200 -6.92 15.16 1.20
C GLU A 200 -5.97 14.14 0.56
N VAL A 201 -5.38 13.26 1.39
CA VAL A 201 -4.49 12.17 0.95
C VAL A 201 -5.21 11.22 0.00
N ALA A 202 -6.40 10.77 0.35
CA ALA A 202 -7.18 9.88 -0.50
C ALA A 202 -7.50 10.52 -1.86
N ALA A 203 -7.70 11.83 -1.91
CA ALA A 203 -7.99 12.50 -3.16
C ALA A 203 -6.80 12.62 -4.10
N TRP A 204 -5.57 12.80 -3.63
CA TRP A 204 -4.41 12.76 -4.54
C TRP A 204 -3.80 11.35 -4.67
N TYR A 205 -4.31 10.34 -3.95
CA TYR A 205 -3.83 8.96 -4.02
C TYR A 205 -3.79 8.38 -5.44
N PRO A 206 -4.81 8.55 -6.31
CA PRO A 206 -4.71 8.11 -7.70
C PRO A 206 -3.50 8.70 -8.44
N ASN A 207 -3.22 9.98 -8.24
CA ASN A 207 -2.05 10.64 -8.83
C ASN A 207 -0.75 10.09 -8.23
N ALA A 208 -0.72 9.81 -6.92
CA ALA A 208 0.44 9.15 -6.31
C ALA A 208 0.71 7.77 -6.92
N VAL A 209 -0.32 6.95 -7.19
CA VAL A 209 -0.16 5.65 -7.88
C VAL A 209 0.36 5.83 -9.31
N ALA A 210 -0.13 6.83 -10.05
CA ALA A 210 0.37 7.14 -11.38
C ALA A 210 1.86 7.56 -11.33
N VAL A 211 2.22 8.45 -10.40
CA VAL A 211 3.60 8.90 -10.20
C VAL A 211 4.52 7.75 -9.77
N THR A 212 4.04 6.82 -8.95
CA THR A 212 4.77 5.57 -8.64
C THR A 212 5.12 4.79 -9.90
N GLN A 213 4.16 4.64 -10.81
CA GLN A 213 4.39 3.93 -12.08
C GLN A 213 5.42 4.64 -12.95
N ILE A 214 5.37 5.97 -13.04
CA ILE A 214 6.35 6.78 -13.79
C ILE A 214 7.76 6.62 -13.19
N ILE A 215 7.88 6.70 -11.85
CA ILE A 215 9.16 6.49 -11.15
C ILE A 215 9.69 5.09 -11.46
N LEU A 216 8.87 4.04 -11.33
CA LEU A 216 9.27 2.65 -11.61
C LEU A 216 9.78 2.47 -13.04
N SER A 217 9.03 2.95 -14.04
CA SER A 217 9.40 2.78 -15.45
C SER A 217 10.71 3.49 -15.78
N HIS A 218 10.93 4.69 -15.26
CA HIS A 218 12.14 5.44 -15.55
C HIS A 218 13.37 4.96 -14.77
N ARG A 219 13.19 4.51 -13.52
CA ARG A 219 14.28 3.86 -12.76
C ARG A 219 14.83 2.64 -13.49
N ARG A 220 13.95 1.85 -14.13
CA ARG A 220 14.39 0.73 -14.98
C ARG A 220 15.35 1.18 -16.08
N HIS A 221 15.03 2.26 -16.80
CA HIS A 221 15.90 2.80 -17.84
C HIS A 221 17.23 3.33 -17.29
N VAL A 222 17.24 3.87 -16.06
CA VAL A 222 18.48 4.29 -15.38
C VAL A 222 19.35 3.08 -15.06
N ILE A 223 18.77 2.03 -14.47
CA ILE A 223 19.49 0.81 -14.07
C ILE A 223 20.04 0.06 -15.30
N THR A 224 19.25 -0.01 -16.37
CA THR A 224 19.63 -0.72 -17.61
C THR A 224 20.48 0.12 -18.56
N ALA A 225 20.71 1.41 -18.25
CA ALA A 225 21.39 2.37 -19.10
C ALA A 225 20.80 2.49 -20.53
N GLU A 226 19.52 2.15 -20.72
CA GLU A 226 18.85 2.13 -22.03
C GLU A 226 18.67 3.53 -22.64
N LEU A 227 18.64 4.58 -21.79
CA LEU A 227 18.40 5.96 -22.21
C LEU A 227 19.38 6.93 -21.55
N THR A 228 19.71 8.02 -22.24
CA THR A 228 20.50 9.10 -21.66
C THR A 228 19.70 9.86 -20.59
N GLN A 229 20.39 10.35 -19.56
CA GLN A 229 19.76 11.07 -18.44
C GLN A 229 18.83 12.23 -18.90
N PRO A 230 19.19 13.08 -19.88
CA PRO A 230 18.29 14.14 -20.36
C PRO A 230 16.99 13.61 -20.99
N ARG A 231 17.06 12.49 -21.72
CA ARG A 231 15.88 11.87 -22.35
C ARG A 231 14.96 11.24 -21.30
N ILE A 232 15.53 10.61 -20.27
CA ILE A 232 14.77 10.08 -19.13
C ILE A 232 14.03 11.22 -18.43
N VAL A 233 14.71 12.33 -18.10
CA VAL A 233 14.09 13.50 -17.45
C VAL A 233 12.96 14.06 -18.31
N ALA A 234 13.20 14.31 -19.59
CA ALA A 234 12.19 14.89 -20.49
C ALA A 234 10.94 14.00 -20.60
N SER A 235 11.12 12.68 -20.77
CA SER A 235 10.01 11.73 -20.84
C SER A 235 9.25 11.62 -19.52
N ALA A 236 9.96 11.58 -18.38
CA ALA A 236 9.35 11.51 -17.06
C ALA A 236 8.54 12.77 -16.73
N LEU A 237 9.04 13.95 -17.08
CA LEU A 237 8.33 15.22 -16.88
C LEU A 237 7.10 15.32 -17.78
N ALA A 238 7.17 14.85 -19.03
CA ALA A 238 6.00 14.80 -19.91
C ALA A 238 4.90 13.88 -19.32
N GLN A 239 5.25 12.70 -18.84
CA GLN A 239 4.29 11.81 -18.19
C GLN A 239 3.75 12.38 -16.87
N LEU A 240 4.57 13.11 -16.10
CA LEU A 240 4.14 13.77 -14.88
C LEU A 240 3.12 14.88 -15.18
N HIS A 241 3.34 15.64 -16.24
CA HIS A 241 2.41 16.68 -16.71
C HIS A 241 1.04 16.09 -17.07
N GLU A 242 1.02 14.93 -17.73
CA GLU A 242 -0.23 14.21 -18.03
C GLU A 242 -0.90 13.66 -16.76
N ALA A 243 -0.11 13.13 -15.82
CA ALA A 243 -0.63 12.59 -14.55
C ALA A 243 -1.18 13.69 -13.62
N ILE A 244 -0.64 14.90 -13.69
CA ILE A 244 -1.06 16.08 -12.93
C ILE A 244 -0.97 17.29 -13.85
N ALA A 245 -2.11 17.62 -14.48
CA ALA A 245 -2.21 18.67 -15.49
C ALA A 245 -1.50 19.97 -15.07
N GLY A 246 -0.51 20.40 -15.88
CA GLY A 246 0.23 21.64 -15.65
C GLY A 246 1.43 21.52 -14.70
N LEU A 247 1.62 20.40 -14.00
CA LEU A 247 2.73 20.25 -13.06
C LEU A 247 4.05 20.08 -13.81
N SER A 248 4.99 20.99 -13.56
CA SER A 248 6.36 20.91 -14.10
C SER A 248 7.35 21.28 -12.99
N PRO A 249 7.69 20.34 -12.11
CA PRO A 249 8.70 20.56 -11.08
C PRO A 249 10.07 20.77 -11.74
N GLY A 250 10.92 21.59 -11.13
CA GLY A 250 12.21 21.97 -11.72
C GLY A 250 13.33 22.05 -10.69
N GLY A 251 14.57 21.96 -11.18
CA GLY A 251 15.78 22.03 -10.37
C GLY A 251 16.39 20.67 -10.04
N ALA A 252 17.68 20.67 -9.71
CA ALA A 252 18.41 19.45 -9.35
C ALA A 252 17.98 18.88 -7.97
N ALA A 253 17.43 19.74 -7.10
CA ALA A 253 16.91 19.37 -5.78
C ALA A 253 15.44 18.92 -5.81
N ASP A 254 14.82 18.81 -6.99
CA ASP A 254 13.43 18.38 -7.09
C ASP A 254 13.24 16.92 -6.59
N PRO A 255 12.29 16.67 -5.67
CA PRO A 255 12.10 15.35 -5.06
C PRO A 255 11.73 14.27 -6.08
N PHE A 256 11.06 14.61 -7.20
CA PHE A 256 10.71 13.64 -8.24
C PHE A 256 11.91 13.25 -9.08
N ARG A 257 12.76 14.21 -9.44
CA ARG A 257 14.05 13.91 -10.06
C ARG A 257 14.92 13.04 -9.14
N GLN A 258 14.98 13.35 -7.85
CA GLN A 258 15.69 12.50 -6.87
C GLN A 258 15.10 11.09 -6.82
N ALA A 259 13.77 10.95 -6.84
CA ALA A 259 13.12 9.64 -6.83
C ALA A 259 13.50 8.75 -8.03
N ILE A 260 13.80 9.34 -9.18
CA ILE A 260 14.21 8.61 -10.39
C ILE A 260 15.69 8.23 -10.34
N PHE A 261 16.58 9.13 -9.90
CA PHE A 261 18.03 8.94 -10.05
C PHE A 261 18.76 8.51 -8.77
N ALA A 262 18.20 8.78 -7.59
CA ALA A 262 18.86 8.40 -6.35
C ALA A 262 18.78 6.89 -6.11
N GLU A 263 19.72 6.37 -5.33
CA GLU A 263 19.58 5.04 -4.75
C GLU A 263 18.38 5.06 -3.79
N LEU A 264 17.39 4.20 -4.04
CA LEU A 264 16.25 4.03 -3.16
C LEU A 264 16.52 2.82 -2.29
N LEU A 265 16.66 3.04 -0.99
CA LEU A 265 16.67 1.96 -0.02
C LEU A 265 15.32 1.25 -0.09
N GLU A 266 15.32 -0.01 -0.51
CA GLU A 266 14.12 -0.84 -0.43
C GLU A 266 13.83 -1.13 1.04
N PRO A 267 12.74 -0.58 1.59
CA PRO A 267 12.45 -0.79 2.99
C PRO A 267 12.04 -2.25 3.21
N GLY A 268 12.34 -2.80 4.40
CA GLY A 268 12.20 -4.23 4.71
C GLY A 268 10.85 -4.86 4.35
N CYS A 269 10.86 -6.17 4.12
CA CYS A 269 9.72 -6.88 3.56
C CYS A 269 8.48 -6.87 4.49
N GLU A 270 7.39 -6.25 4.03
CA GLU A 270 6.11 -6.21 4.73
C GLU A 270 5.28 -7.50 4.56
N ALA A 271 5.81 -8.50 3.85
CA ALA A 271 5.12 -9.75 3.55
C ALA A 271 6.02 -10.98 3.79
N GLU A 272 5.41 -12.11 4.12
CA GLU A 272 6.14 -13.34 4.38
C GLU A 272 6.83 -13.86 3.12
N GLY A 273 8.11 -14.22 3.25
CA GLY A 273 8.81 -15.03 2.25
C GLY A 273 8.95 -14.44 0.84
N GLN A 274 8.76 -13.12 0.64
CA GLN A 274 9.12 -12.50 -0.64
C GLN A 274 10.63 -12.23 -0.65
N PRO A 275 11.44 -12.95 -1.46
CA PRO A 275 12.75 -12.44 -1.84
C PRO A 275 12.58 -11.15 -2.65
N PRO A 276 13.56 -10.23 -2.65
CA PRO A 276 13.63 -9.18 -3.66
C PRO A 276 13.58 -9.84 -5.04
N LEU A 277 12.75 -9.34 -5.96
CA LEU A 277 12.84 -9.82 -7.34
C LEU A 277 14.24 -9.47 -7.85
N ALA A 278 14.97 -10.46 -8.36
CA ALA A 278 16.20 -10.18 -9.07
C ALA A 278 15.87 -9.29 -10.28
N PRO A 279 16.72 -8.28 -10.60
CA PRO A 279 16.52 -7.42 -11.78
C PRO A 279 16.32 -8.19 -13.09
N ASP A 280 16.82 -9.42 -13.17
CA ASP A 280 16.75 -10.28 -14.36
C ASP A 280 15.44 -11.06 -14.51
N ASP A 281 14.63 -11.19 -13.44
CA ASP A 281 13.32 -11.88 -13.49
C ASP A 281 12.19 -10.98 -14.02
N PHE A 282 12.52 -9.74 -14.39
CA PHE A 282 11.61 -8.81 -15.04
C PHE A 282 11.32 -9.22 -16.49
N ARG A 283 10.44 -10.21 -16.69
CA ARG A 283 9.90 -10.50 -18.02
C ARG A 283 8.83 -9.46 -18.38
N PRO A 284 9.05 -8.64 -19.43
CA PRO A 284 8.02 -7.72 -19.89
C PRO A 284 6.81 -8.52 -20.40
N HIS A 285 5.61 -8.09 -19.98
CA HIS A 285 4.42 -8.37 -20.76
C HIS A 285 4.62 -7.68 -22.11
N ARG A 286 4.91 -8.44 -23.17
CA ARG A 286 4.75 -7.93 -24.54
C ARG A 286 3.28 -7.52 -24.68
N PRO A 287 2.97 -6.27 -25.04
CA PRO A 287 1.64 -5.99 -25.57
C PRO A 287 1.46 -6.88 -26.79
N HIS A 288 0.29 -7.51 -26.93
CA HIS A 288 -0.11 -8.14 -28.18
C HIS A 288 -0.04 -7.07 -29.27
N SER A 289 1.06 -7.04 -30.02
CA SER A 289 1.08 -6.47 -31.35
C SER A 289 0.10 -7.31 -32.16
N GLY A 290 -1.13 -6.81 -32.30
CA GLY A 290 -2.04 -7.27 -33.32
C GLY A 290 -1.31 -7.25 -34.65
N ASN A 291 -1.29 -8.38 -35.34
CA ASN A 291 -0.72 -8.52 -36.66
C ASN A 291 -1.40 -7.52 -37.60
N LEU A 292 -0.77 -6.37 -37.84
CA LEU A 292 -0.97 -5.62 -39.06
C LEU A 292 -0.31 -6.43 -40.17
N SER A 293 -1.10 -7.29 -40.79
CA SER A 293 -0.78 -7.89 -42.09
C SER A 293 -0.61 -6.76 -43.10
N LEU A 294 0.64 -6.40 -43.38
CA LEU A 294 1.02 -5.65 -44.57
C LEU A 294 0.66 -6.51 -45.79
N ALA A 295 -0.38 -6.08 -46.50
CA ALA A 295 -0.70 -6.60 -47.81
C ALA A 295 0.50 -6.38 -48.75
N ARG A 296 0.93 -7.45 -49.42
CA ARG A 296 1.93 -7.40 -50.49
C ARG A 296 1.36 -6.61 -51.68
N PRO A 297 2.15 -5.78 -52.37
CA PRO A 297 1.73 -5.21 -53.63
C PRO A 297 1.74 -6.30 -54.73
N ASN A 298 0.68 -6.33 -55.52
CA ASN A 298 0.54 -7.18 -56.71
C ASN A 298 1.51 -6.73 -57.81
N PRO A 299 2.13 -7.66 -58.56
CA PRO A 299 2.88 -7.32 -59.75
C PRO A 299 1.93 -7.26 -60.96
N HIS A 300 1.92 -6.11 -61.64
CA HIS A 300 1.56 -5.99 -63.06
C HIS A 300 2.57 -5.07 -63.72
#